data_AF-A0A534WFH6-F1
#
_entry.id   AF-A0A534WFH6-F1
#
_cell.length_a   1.000
_cell.length_b   1.000
_cell.length_c   1.000
_cell.angle_alpha   90.00
_cell.angle_beta   90.00
_cell.angle_gamma   90.00
#
_symmetry.space_group_name_H-M   'P 1'
#
loop_
_entity.id
_entity.type
_entity.pdbx_description
1 polymer ?
#
loop_
_entity_poly.entity_id
_entity_poly.type
_entity_poly.pdbx_seq_one_letter_code
_entity_poly.pdbx_strand_id
1 'polypeptide(L)'
;MGLLDMLGMGGPEGKVRRLQKKASAKFGPAENRQGAIEELGALKTDAAVEALLLRYTFRVDPGITDDEEKARVLALITQAGDVALGPVKRFISRRDEISWPLRALDGLLPEAEVVKFLVEVARKVGGEYSRVPEKKVLLLHALSAHKSPEIAPAVLPFLDDMDDEVQIAAAEVIARQLDPVGREPLIQHFLKAHEGNNARVREALAGLLADSGWDVKGYTPKVEAALPQGYKLDSRGKLARK
;
A
#
# COMPACT_ATOMS: atom_id res chain seq x y z
N MET A 1 -0.35 -12.51 -46.00
CA MET A 1 -1.26 -12.51 -44.83
C MET A 1 -1.56 -13.95 -44.49
N GLY A 2 -0.88 -14.51 -43.48
CA GLY A 2 -0.93 -15.94 -43.16
C GLY A 2 -2.01 -16.29 -42.12
N LEU A 3 -2.40 -17.57 -42.05
CA LEU A 3 -3.38 -18.11 -41.09
C LEU A 3 -3.07 -17.78 -39.61
N LEU A 4 -1.81 -17.47 -39.28
CA LEU A 4 -1.36 -17.08 -37.94
C LEU A 4 -1.72 -15.63 -37.58
N ASP A 5 -1.89 -14.74 -38.57
CA ASP A 5 -2.39 -13.37 -38.34
C ASP A 5 -3.88 -13.36 -37.99
N MET A 6 -4.68 -14.27 -38.57
CA MET A 6 -6.12 -14.37 -38.30
C MET A 6 -6.48 -14.91 -36.91
N LEU A 7 -5.52 -15.51 -36.20
CA LEU A 7 -5.69 -16.02 -34.83
C LEU A 7 -5.13 -15.06 -33.76
N GLY A 8 -4.77 -13.82 -34.13
CA GLY A 8 -4.27 -12.81 -33.20
C GLY A 8 -2.88 -13.10 -32.60
N MET A 9 -2.15 -14.09 -33.15
CA MET A 9 -0.83 -14.50 -32.65
C MET A 9 0.35 -13.80 -33.35
N GLY A 10 0.14 -13.18 -34.52
CA GLY A 10 1.19 -12.53 -35.32
C GLY A 10 1.41 -11.03 -35.04
N GLY A 11 0.41 -10.33 -34.50
CA GLY A 11 0.45 -8.88 -34.27
C GLY A 11 1.17 -8.44 -32.99
N PRO A 12 1.31 -7.12 -32.75
CA PRO A 12 1.93 -6.57 -31.54
C PRO A 12 1.35 -7.13 -30.23
N GLU A 13 0.04 -7.33 -30.16
CA GLU A 13 -0.64 -7.94 -29.02
C GLU A 13 -0.26 -9.43 -28.81
N GLY A 14 -0.15 -10.18 -29.92
CA GLY A 14 0.31 -11.58 -29.90
C GLY A 14 1.74 -11.70 -29.39
N LYS A 15 2.61 -10.75 -29.79
CA LYS A 15 3.98 -10.66 -29.28
C LYS A 15 3.99 -10.43 -27.77
N VAL A 16 3.26 -9.42 -27.26
CA VAL A 16 3.18 -9.12 -25.82
C VAL A 16 2.69 -10.34 -25.04
N ARG A 17 1.62 -10.99 -25.49
CA ARG A 17 1.07 -12.20 -24.82
C ARG A 17 2.09 -13.33 -24.73
N ARG A 18 2.85 -13.58 -25.81
CA ARG A 18 3.90 -14.60 -25.83
C ARG A 18 5.03 -14.27 -24.86
N LEU A 19 5.47 -13.01 -24.83
CA LEU A 19 6.53 -12.56 -23.92
C LEU A 19 6.07 -12.60 -22.47
N GLN A 20 4.85 -12.15 -22.17
CA GLN A 20 4.24 -12.27 -20.84
C GLN A 20 4.27 -13.72 -20.36
N LYS A 21 3.81 -14.67 -21.19
CA LYS A 21 3.84 -16.10 -20.83
C LYS A 21 5.24 -16.58 -20.48
N LYS A 22 6.27 -16.12 -21.19
CA LYS A 22 7.67 -16.44 -20.90
C LYS A 22 8.14 -15.78 -19.60
N ALA A 23 7.92 -14.47 -19.43
CA ALA A 23 8.29 -13.72 -18.24
C ALA A 23 7.62 -14.25 -16.95
N SER A 24 6.43 -14.84 -17.08
CA SER A 24 5.69 -15.45 -15.96
C SER A 24 5.93 -16.95 -15.76
N ALA A 25 6.90 -17.55 -16.47
CA ALA A 25 7.21 -18.98 -16.34
C ALA A 25 7.97 -19.27 -15.03
N LYS A 26 7.24 -19.37 -13.91
CA LYS A 26 7.78 -19.53 -12.55
C LYS A 26 8.83 -20.63 -12.42
N PHE A 27 8.60 -21.78 -13.05
CA PHE A 27 9.51 -22.94 -13.01
C PHE A 27 10.40 -23.06 -14.24
N GLY A 28 10.40 -22.05 -15.12
CA GLY A 28 11.23 -22.01 -16.30
C GLY A 28 12.66 -21.52 -16.00
N PRO A 29 13.57 -21.62 -16.99
CA PRO A 29 14.90 -21.03 -16.89
C PRO A 29 14.85 -19.51 -16.68
N ALA A 30 15.75 -18.99 -15.84
CA ALA A 30 15.78 -17.56 -15.50
C ALA A 30 16.10 -16.70 -16.72
N GLU A 31 17.02 -17.15 -17.58
CA GLU A 31 17.46 -16.46 -18.79
C GLU A 31 16.30 -16.22 -19.75
N ASN A 32 15.36 -17.18 -19.82
CA ASN A 32 14.16 -17.06 -20.64
C ASN A 32 13.18 -16.01 -20.10
N ARG A 33 13.04 -15.92 -18.76
CA ARG A 33 12.22 -14.89 -18.13
C ARG A 33 12.86 -13.52 -18.29
N GLN A 34 14.14 -13.40 -17.96
CA GLN A 34 14.91 -12.16 -18.03
C GLN A 34 14.94 -11.62 -19.46
N GLY A 35 15.22 -12.46 -20.46
CA GLY A 35 15.14 -12.05 -21.87
C GLY A 35 13.75 -11.55 -22.27
N ALA A 36 12.68 -12.22 -21.80
CA ALA A 36 11.32 -11.75 -22.07
C ALA A 36 10.96 -10.44 -21.34
N ILE A 37 11.49 -10.22 -20.13
CA ILE A 37 11.37 -8.97 -19.37
C ILE A 37 12.03 -7.83 -20.15
N GLU A 38 13.26 -8.02 -20.65
CA GLU A 38 13.95 -7.02 -21.48
C GLU A 38 13.17 -6.71 -22.76
N GLU A 39 12.72 -7.75 -23.47
CA GLU A 39 11.96 -7.57 -24.71
C GLU A 39 10.64 -6.84 -24.47
N LEU A 40 9.94 -7.09 -23.36
CA LEU A 40 8.73 -6.35 -22.98
C LEU A 40 9.07 -4.88 -22.68
N GLY A 41 10.13 -4.63 -21.91
CA GLY A 41 10.58 -3.27 -21.58
C GLY A 41 10.92 -2.44 -22.80
N ALA A 42 11.53 -3.06 -23.82
CA ALA A 42 11.87 -2.40 -25.07
C ALA A 42 10.65 -1.94 -25.89
N LEU A 43 9.47 -2.55 -25.69
CA LEU A 43 8.26 -2.17 -26.43
C LEU A 43 7.72 -0.80 -25.99
N LYS A 44 7.88 -0.44 -24.71
CA LYS A 44 7.36 0.82 -24.13
C LYS A 44 5.91 1.13 -24.52
N THR A 45 5.04 0.11 -24.44
CA THR A 45 3.60 0.25 -24.67
C THR A 45 2.82 -0.06 -23.40
N ASP A 46 1.59 0.48 -23.31
CA ASP A 46 0.67 0.25 -22.20
C ASP A 46 0.50 -1.26 -21.91
N ALA A 47 0.24 -2.07 -22.93
CA ALA A 47 0.10 -3.52 -22.81
C ALA A 47 1.38 -4.24 -22.36
N ALA A 48 2.56 -3.76 -22.77
CA ALA A 48 3.82 -4.34 -22.34
C ALA A 48 4.12 -4.04 -20.87
N VAL A 49 3.78 -2.83 -20.39
CA VAL A 49 3.87 -2.47 -18.97
C VAL A 49 2.90 -3.31 -18.14
N GLU A 50 1.66 -3.52 -18.60
CA GLU A 50 0.72 -4.42 -17.93
C GLU A 50 1.26 -5.85 -17.81
N ALA A 51 1.91 -6.37 -18.86
CA ALA A 51 2.55 -7.68 -18.84
C ALA A 51 3.73 -7.73 -17.86
N LEU A 52 4.56 -6.70 -17.80
CA LEU A 52 5.68 -6.59 -16.86
C LEU A 52 5.22 -6.60 -15.40
N LEU A 53 4.16 -5.86 -15.09
CA LEU A 53 3.61 -5.75 -13.73
C LEU A 53 3.20 -7.09 -13.13
N LEU A 54 2.82 -8.08 -13.96
CA LEU A 54 2.50 -9.43 -13.50
C LEU A 54 3.69 -10.16 -12.88
N ARG A 55 4.93 -9.70 -13.10
CA ARG A 55 6.10 -10.27 -12.42
C ARG A 55 6.05 -10.08 -10.89
N TYR A 56 5.30 -9.09 -10.42
CA TYR A 56 5.13 -8.82 -8.99
C TYR A 56 4.13 -9.75 -8.29
N THR A 57 3.33 -10.52 -9.03
CA THR A 57 2.28 -11.37 -8.43
C THR A 57 2.77 -12.76 -8.03
N PHE A 58 4.05 -13.06 -8.17
CA PHE A 58 4.62 -14.34 -7.76
C PHE A 58 6.09 -14.19 -7.34
N ARG A 59 6.60 -15.24 -6.70
CA ARG A 59 8.01 -15.41 -6.36
C ARG A 59 8.62 -16.54 -7.20
N VAL A 60 9.90 -16.41 -7.53
CA VAL A 60 10.73 -17.47 -8.12
C VAL A 60 11.89 -17.82 -7.20
N ASP A 61 12.43 -19.02 -7.34
CA ASP A 61 13.63 -19.46 -6.63
C ASP A 61 14.84 -19.48 -7.59
N PRO A 62 16.04 -19.13 -7.12
CA PRO A 62 16.34 -18.63 -5.77
C PRO A 62 15.86 -17.18 -5.58
N GLY A 63 15.61 -16.78 -4.32
CA GLY A 63 15.06 -15.45 -3.98
C GLY A 63 15.89 -14.27 -4.51
N ILE A 64 17.21 -14.40 -4.62
CA ILE A 64 18.08 -13.36 -5.21
C ILE A 64 17.66 -13.07 -6.66
N THR A 65 17.39 -14.11 -7.45
CA THR A 65 16.92 -13.96 -8.83
C THR A 65 15.53 -13.32 -8.88
N ASP A 66 14.66 -13.58 -7.89
CA ASP A 66 13.36 -12.90 -7.80
C ASP A 66 13.50 -11.40 -7.61
N ASP A 67 14.36 -11.01 -6.67
CA ASP A 67 14.60 -9.61 -6.34
C ASP A 67 15.26 -8.86 -7.50
N GLU A 68 16.24 -9.48 -8.18
CA GLU A 68 16.88 -8.93 -9.38
C GLU A 68 15.89 -8.73 -10.53
N GLU A 69 15.06 -9.73 -10.83
CA GLU A 69 14.05 -9.63 -11.88
C GLU A 69 13.02 -8.53 -11.56
N LYS A 70 12.57 -8.42 -10.30
CA LYS A 70 11.63 -7.37 -9.87
C LYS A 70 12.25 -5.98 -9.89
N ALA A 71 13.50 -5.84 -9.45
CA ALA A 71 14.24 -4.59 -9.54
C ALA A 71 14.43 -4.16 -11.01
N ARG A 72 14.68 -5.14 -11.91
CA ARG A 72 14.80 -4.86 -13.33
C ARG A 72 13.48 -4.40 -13.95
N VAL A 73 12.37 -5.06 -13.60
CA VAL A 73 11.03 -4.65 -14.01
C VAL A 73 10.73 -3.22 -13.55
N LEU A 74 11.06 -2.87 -12.30
CA LEU A 74 10.89 -1.51 -11.78
C LEU A 74 11.65 -0.50 -12.65
N ALA A 75 12.93 -0.76 -12.95
CA ALA A 75 13.75 0.13 -13.78
C ALA A 75 13.16 0.31 -15.19
N LEU A 76 12.68 -0.76 -15.82
CA LEU A 76 12.06 -0.71 -17.15
C LEU A 76 10.74 0.07 -17.15
N ILE A 77 9.91 -0.11 -16.12
CA ILE A 77 8.66 0.64 -15.94
C ILE A 77 8.95 2.14 -15.78
N THR A 78 9.92 2.51 -14.94
CA THR A 78 10.33 3.92 -14.78
C THR A 78 10.88 4.51 -16.08
N GLN A 79 11.68 3.74 -16.84
CA GLN A 79 12.20 4.16 -18.16
C GLN A 79 11.12 4.32 -19.24
N ALA A 80 9.94 3.71 -19.07
CA ALA A 80 8.80 3.89 -19.96
C ALA A 80 8.05 5.22 -19.72
N GLY A 81 8.31 5.90 -18.58
CA GLY A 81 7.77 7.22 -18.27
C GLY A 81 6.24 7.25 -18.30
N ASP A 82 5.66 8.29 -18.91
CA ASP A 82 4.21 8.54 -18.92
C ASP A 82 3.37 7.36 -19.43
N VAL A 83 3.90 6.55 -20.35
CA VAL A 83 3.21 5.36 -20.87
C VAL A 83 2.91 4.35 -19.75
N ALA A 84 3.73 4.30 -18.71
CA ALA A 84 3.55 3.39 -17.59
C ALA A 84 2.50 3.85 -16.57
N LEU A 85 2.12 5.13 -16.54
CA LEU A 85 1.25 5.69 -15.51
C LEU A 85 -0.13 5.02 -15.47
N GLY A 86 -0.77 4.87 -16.63
CA GLY A 86 -2.07 4.22 -16.76
C GLY A 86 -2.06 2.77 -16.23
N PRO A 87 -1.17 1.91 -16.75
CA PRO A 87 -1.01 0.53 -16.29
C PRO A 87 -0.73 0.41 -14.80
N VAL A 88 0.21 1.20 -14.26
CA VAL A 88 0.59 1.15 -12.83
C VAL A 88 -0.59 1.53 -11.95
N LYS A 89 -1.29 2.63 -12.25
CA LYS A 89 -2.48 3.06 -11.49
C LYS A 89 -3.60 2.01 -11.56
N ARG A 90 -3.86 1.43 -12.73
CA ARG A 90 -4.86 0.36 -12.87
C ARG A 90 -4.49 -0.88 -12.05
N PHE A 91 -3.21 -1.24 -12.01
CA PHE A 91 -2.73 -2.38 -11.25
C PHE A 91 -2.91 -2.18 -9.75
N ILE A 92 -2.46 -1.04 -9.20
CA ILE A 92 -2.63 -0.70 -7.77
C ILE A 92 -4.12 -0.74 -7.39
N SER A 93 -4.99 -0.20 -8.23
CA SER A 93 -6.43 -0.18 -7.96
C SER A 93 -7.09 -1.55 -7.99
N ARG A 94 -6.56 -2.54 -8.73
CA ARG A 94 -7.25 -3.82 -9.02
C ARG A 94 -6.61 -5.06 -8.39
N ARG A 95 -5.36 -4.98 -7.94
CA ARG A 95 -4.60 -6.11 -7.38
C ARG A 95 -4.27 -5.89 -5.92
N ASP A 96 -3.84 -6.96 -5.24
CA ASP A 96 -3.44 -6.92 -3.83
C ASP A 96 -1.91 -6.79 -3.70
N GLU A 97 -1.15 -7.28 -4.67
CA GLU A 97 0.32 -7.26 -4.69
C GLU A 97 0.90 -5.90 -5.11
N ILE A 98 0.62 -4.86 -4.31
CA ILE A 98 0.89 -3.47 -4.68
C ILE A 98 2.26 -2.93 -4.25
N SER A 99 3.07 -3.69 -3.50
CA SER A 99 4.34 -3.20 -2.92
C SER A 99 5.32 -2.61 -3.95
N TRP A 100 5.59 -3.33 -5.04
CA TRP A 100 6.48 -2.85 -6.11
C TRP A 100 5.81 -1.81 -7.04
N PRO A 101 4.53 -1.96 -7.43
CA PRO A 101 3.81 -0.91 -8.15
C PRO A 101 3.79 0.44 -7.43
N LEU A 102 3.70 0.47 -6.09
CA LEU A 102 3.82 1.70 -5.31
C LEU A 102 5.18 2.38 -5.50
N ARG A 103 6.28 1.61 -5.44
CA ARG A 103 7.64 2.13 -5.73
C ARG A 103 7.79 2.66 -7.15
N ALA A 104 7.13 2.01 -8.12
CA ALA A 104 7.13 2.50 -9.50
C ALA A 104 6.41 3.84 -9.62
N LEU A 105 5.31 4.04 -8.88
CA LEU A 105 4.56 5.29 -8.86
C LEU A 105 5.43 6.46 -8.35
N ASP A 106 6.20 6.26 -7.29
CA ASP A 106 7.14 7.25 -6.74
C ASP A 106 8.22 7.68 -7.74
N GLY A 107 8.65 6.75 -8.60
CA GLY A 107 9.61 7.03 -9.67
C GLY A 107 8.99 7.67 -10.92
N LEU A 108 7.66 7.72 -11.03
CA LEU A 108 6.94 8.19 -12.22
C LEU A 108 6.21 9.52 -12.01
N LEU A 109 5.89 9.89 -10.78
CA LEU A 109 5.10 11.09 -10.46
C LEU A 109 5.79 11.98 -9.43
N PRO A 110 5.56 13.30 -9.48
CA PRO A 110 5.83 14.18 -8.35
C PRO A 110 5.05 13.73 -7.11
N GLU A 111 5.64 13.94 -5.93
CA GLU A 111 5.07 13.51 -4.64
C GLU A 111 3.60 13.93 -4.45
N ALA A 112 3.24 15.17 -4.81
CA ALA A 112 1.87 15.66 -4.67
C ALA A 112 0.85 14.82 -5.47
N GLU A 113 1.21 14.37 -6.67
CA GLU A 113 0.35 13.53 -7.51
C GLU A 113 0.32 12.08 -7.04
N VAL A 114 1.41 11.59 -6.43
CA VAL A 114 1.43 10.30 -5.72
C VAL A 114 0.41 10.34 -4.58
N VAL A 115 0.53 11.32 -3.68
CA VAL A 115 -0.37 11.48 -2.52
C VAL A 115 -1.82 11.56 -2.95
N LYS A 116 -2.13 12.39 -3.95
CA LYS A 116 -3.49 12.53 -4.50
C LYS A 116 -4.06 11.19 -4.95
N PHE A 117 -3.27 10.40 -5.69
CA PHE A 117 -3.70 9.08 -6.14
C PHE A 117 -3.88 8.09 -4.99
N LEU A 118 -2.94 8.04 -4.03
CA LEU A 118 -3.05 7.13 -2.87
C LEU A 118 -4.28 7.48 -2.01
N VAL A 119 -4.58 8.77 -1.83
CA VAL A 119 -5.79 9.24 -1.15
C VAL A 119 -7.06 8.82 -1.89
N GLU A 120 -7.10 8.92 -3.21
CA GLU A 120 -8.23 8.45 -4.04
C GLU A 120 -8.46 6.95 -3.85
N VAL A 121 -7.38 6.15 -3.91
CA VAL A 121 -7.47 4.69 -3.68
C VAL A 121 -7.92 4.38 -2.26
N ALA A 122 -7.41 5.09 -1.25
CA ALA A 122 -7.78 4.88 0.15
C ALA A 122 -9.26 5.19 0.41
N ARG A 123 -9.76 6.31 -0.13
CA ARG A 123 -11.19 6.67 -0.02
C ARG A 123 -12.09 5.60 -0.65
N LYS A 124 -11.65 4.99 -1.75
CA LYS A 124 -12.40 3.92 -2.41
C LYS A 124 -12.44 2.64 -1.58
N VAL A 125 -11.29 2.19 -1.08
CA VAL A 125 -11.17 0.88 -0.41
C VAL A 125 -11.51 0.92 1.09
N GLY A 126 -11.55 2.10 1.71
CA GLY A 126 -11.74 2.25 3.16
C GLY A 126 -13.06 1.68 3.68
N GLY A 127 -14.14 1.78 2.91
CA GLY A 127 -15.45 1.21 3.28
C GLY A 127 -15.73 -0.18 2.68
N GLU A 128 -14.82 -0.72 1.87
CA GLU A 128 -15.03 -2.01 1.20
C GLU A 128 -14.55 -3.14 2.10
N TYR A 129 -15.38 -4.17 2.27
CA TYR A 129 -14.94 -5.42 2.88
C TYR A 129 -13.87 -6.06 1.99
N SER A 130 -12.69 -6.33 2.54
CA SER A 130 -11.63 -7.09 1.88
C SER A 130 -11.40 -8.40 2.62
N ARG A 131 -11.26 -9.49 1.86
CA ARG A 131 -10.78 -10.77 2.40
C ARG A 131 -9.25 -10.81 2.56
N VAL A 132 -8.56 -9.87 1.93
CA VAL A 132 -7.09 -9.75 1.87
C VAL A 132 -6.75 -8.35 2.41
N PRO A 133 -6.62 -8.19 3.74
CA PRO A 133 -6.39 -6.89 4.37
C PRO A 133 -5.01 -6.30 4.04
N GLU A 134 -4.07 -7.11 3.58
CA GLU A 134 -2.68 -6.75 3.31
C GLU A 134 -2.56 -5.57 2.33
N LYS A 135 -3.46 -5.49 1.34
CA LYS A 135 -3.51 -4.35 0.42
C LYS A 135 -3.78 -3.04 1.16
N LYS A 136 -4.72 -3.04 2.12
CA LYS A 136 -5.05 -1.85 2.91
C LYS A 136 -3.86 -1.45 3.78
N VAL A 137 -3.22 -2.41 4.44
CA VAL A 137 -2.01 -2.18 5.24
C VAL A 137 -0.89 -1.56 4.39
N LEU A 138 -0.59 -2.13 3.21
CA LEU A 138 0.43 -1.60 2.30
C LEU A 138 0.11 -0.17 1.82
N LEU A 139 -1.17 0.11 1.52
CA LEU A 139 -1.61 1.45 1.12
C LEU A 139 -1.46 2.47 2.26
N LEU A 140 -1.84 2.09 3.48
CA LEU A 140 -1.68 2.92 4.67
C LEU A 140 -0.21 3.20 4.96
N HIS A 141 0.66 2.19 4.87
CA HIS A 141 2.10 2.39 5.02
C HIS A 141 2.67 3.33 3.95
N ALA A 142 2.22 3.22 2.69
CA ALA A 142 2.63 4.17 1.64
C ALA A 142 2.18 5.60 1.97
N LEU A 143 0.92 5.81 2.37
CA LEU A 143 0.42 7.12 2.81
C LEU A 143 1.20 7.69 4.00
N SER A 144 1.67 6.82 4.90
CA SER A 144 2.41 7.22 6.10
C SER A 144 3.78 7.88 5.80
N ALA A 145 4.33 7.66 4.61
CA ALA A 145 5.60 8.23 4.17
C ALA A 145 5.47 9.72 3.74
N HIS A 146 4.25 10.24 3.63
CA HIS A 146 3.97 11.58 3.10
C HIS A 146 3.29 12.48 4.14
N LYS A 147 3.34 13.79 3.88
CA LYS A 147 2.56 14.80 4.62
C LYS A 147 1.54 15.47 3.72
N SER A 148 0.27 15.40 4.10
CA SER A 148 -0.79 16.16 3.44
C SER A 148 -2.03 16.24 4.34
N PRO A 149 -2.71 17.40 4.37
CA PRO A 149 -3.97 17.56 5.11
C PRO A 149 -5.10 16.67 4.57
N GLU A 150 -4.94 16.06 3.40
CA GLU A 150 -5.94 15.13 2.86
C GLU A 150 -5.81 13.70 3.41
N ILE A 151 -4.65 13.34 3.96
CA ILE A 151 -4.33 11.95 4.33
C ILE A 151 -5.13 11.54 5.56
N ALA A 152 -5.07 12.30 6.65
CA ALA A 152 -5.76 11.94 7.89
C ALA A 152 -7.27 11.78 7.67
N PRO A 153 -8.01 12.71 7.02
CA PRO A 153 -9.41 12.51 6.70
C PRO A 153 -9.69 11.26 5.85
N ALA A 154 -8.82 10.94 4.89
CA ALA A 154 -9.01 9.82 3.98
C ALA A 154 -8.87 8.45 4.66
N VAL A 155 -8.11 8.36 5.75
CA VAL A 155 -7.84 7.09 6.44
C VAL A 155 -8.70 6.87 7.69
N LEU A 156 -9.49 7.86 8.14
CA LEU A 156 -10.39 7.72 9.29
C LEU A 156 -11.30 6.47 9.21
N PRO A 157 -11.92 6.13 8.06
CA PRO A 157 -12.79 4.94 7.99
C PRO A 157 -12.09 3.63 8.31
N PHE A 158 -10.77 3.55 8.14
CA PHE A 158 -10.00 2.33 8.40
C PHE A 158 -9.82 2.04 9.91
N LEU A 159 -10.10 3.01 10.79
CA LEU A 159 -10.18 2.77 12.23
C LEU A 159 -11.34 1.83 12.60
N ASP A 160 -12.35 1.69 11.75
CA ASP A 160 -13.48 0.78 11.97
C ASP A 160 -13.38 -0.49 11.11
N ASP A 161 -12.21 -0.78 10.53
CA ASP A 161 -11.98 -2.02 9.77
C ASP A 161 -12.12 -3.25 10.69
N MET A 162 -12.45 -4.42 10.12
CA MET A 162 -12.58 -5.66 10.88
C MET A 162 -11.22 -6.26 11.26
N ASP A 163 -10.16 -5.87 10.55
CA ASP A 163 -8.81 -6.35 10.78
C ASP A 163 -7.99 -5.41 11.68
N ASP A 164 -7.46 -5.96 12.78
CA ASP A 164 -6.66 -5.22 13.75
C ASP A 164 -5.41 -4.57 13.14
N GLU A 165 -4.78 -5.20 12.15
CA GLU A 165 -3.57 -4.66 11.51
C GLU A 165 -3.90 -3.44 10.64
N VAL A 166 -5.06 -3.46 9.97
CA VAL A 166 -5.58 -2.30 9.24
C VAL A 166 -5.91 -1.15 10.19
N GLN A 167 -6.58 -1.42 11.32
CA GLN A 167 -6.89 -0.41 12.34
C GLN A 167 -5.62 0.24 12.89
N ILE A 168 -4.60 -0.57 13.23
CA ILE A 168 -3.32 -0.08 13.76
C ILE A 168 -2.57 0.74 12.71
N ALA A 169 -2.46 0.24 11.47
CA ALA A 169 -1.80 0.98 10.39
C ALA A 169 -2.49 2.33 10.10
N ALA A 170 -3.83 2.38 10.19
CA ALA A 170 -4.57 3.63 10.04
C ALA A 170 -4.27 4.61 11.19
N ALA A 171 -4.24 4.10 12.43
CA ALA A 171 -3.88 4.89 13.59
C ALA A 171 -2.46 5.45 13.48
N GLU A 172 -1.50 4.67 12.97
CA GLU A 172 -0.13 5.12 12.70
C GLU A 172 -0.09 6.27 11.70
N VAL A 173 -0.82 6.16 10.59
CA VAL A 173 -0.93 7.21 9.58
C VAL A 173 -1.46 8.50 10.21
N ILE A 174 -2.57 8.40 10.95
CA ILE A 174 -3.22 9.55 11.59
C ILE A 174 -2.27 10.22 12.60
N ALA A 175 -1.63 9.44 13.47
CA ALA A 175 -0.68 9.93 14.47
C ALA A 175 0.51 10.61 13.80
N ARG A 176 1.02 10.06 12.68
CA ARG A 176 2.09 10.69 11.91
C ARG A 176 1.65 12.01 11.30
N GLN A 177 0.43 12.13 10.76
CA GLN A 177 -0.01 13.38 10.13
C GLN A 177 -0.06 14.54 11.12
N LEU A 178 -0.31 14.28 12.41
CA LEU A 178 -0.52 15.30 13.45
C LEU A 178 -1.61 16.32 13.08
N ASP A 179 -2.53 15.93 12.21
CA ASP A 179 -3.70 16.73 11.83
C ASP A 179 -4.72 16.73 12.99
N PRO A 180 -5.20 17.91 13.46
CA PRO A 180 -6.20 18.00 14.50
C PRO A 180 -7.47 17.15 14.27
N VAL A 181 -7.84 16.90 13.00
CA VAL A 181 -8.99 16.04 12.66
C VAL A 181 -8.84 14.61 13.20
N GLY A 182 -7.60 14.17 13.39
CA GLY A 182 -7.26 12.82 13.84
C GLY A 182 -7.26 12.62 15.36
N ARG A 183 -7.21 13.71 16.15
CA ARG A 183 -7.07 13.63 17.61
C ARG A 183 -8.23 12.90 18.26
N GLU A 184 -9.44 13.41 18.05
CA GLU A 184 -10.64 12.84 18.67
C GLU A 184 -10.89 11.40 18.22
N PRO A 185 -10.82 11.07 16.91
CA PRO A 185 -11.03 9.70 16.44
C PRO A 185 -10.03 8.69 17.02
N LEU A 186 -8.75 9.02 17.17
CA LEU A 186 -7.80 8.10 17.80
C LEU A 186 -8.12 7.85 19.27
N ILE A 187 -8.50 8.88 20.03
CA ILE A 187 -8.87 8.72 21.44
C ILE A 187 -10.12 7.83 21.56
N GLN A 188 -11.13 8.09 20.72
CA GLN A 188 -12.35 7.28 20.71
C GLN A 188 -12.08 5.83 20.32
N HIS A 189 -11.22 5.60 19.32
CA HIS A 189 -10.84 4.25 18.91
C HIS A 189 -10.06 3.51 20.01
N PHE A 190 -9.16 4.19 20.72
CA PHE A 190 -8.48 3.63 21.91
C PHE A 190 -9.47 3.19 22.99
N LEU A 191 -10.49 4.01 23.27
CA LEU A 191 -11.52 3.68 24.26
C LEU A 191 -12.41 2.51 23.79
N LYS A 192 -12.80 2.50 22.51
CA LYS A 192 -13.55 1.38 21.90
C LYS A 192 -12.76 0.07 21.99
N ALA A 193 -11.45 0.10 21.75
CA ALA A 193 -10.59 -1.07 21.90
C ALA A 193 -10.54 -1.57 23.36
N HIS A 194 -10.59 -0.68 24.35
CA HIS A 194 -10.73 -1.05 25.75
C HIS A 194 -12.07 -1.71 26.06
N GLU A 195 -13.18 -1.08 25.66
CA GLU A 195 -14.54 -1.59 25.87
C GLU A 195 -14.76 -2.95 25.20
N GLY A 196 -14.18 -3.15 24.02
CA GLY A 196 -14.22 -4.40 23.26
C GLY A 196 -13.19 -5.46 23.69
N ASN A 197 -12.39 -5.21 24.73
CA ASN A 197 -11.30 -6.09 25.18
C ASN A 197 -10.24 -6.41 24.09
N ASN A 198 -10.03 -5.51 23.13
CA ASN A 198 -8.99 -5.64 22.11
C ASN A 198 -7.64 -5.11 22.63
N ALA A 199 -6.92 -5.96 23.37
CA ALA A 199 -5.65 -5.58 23.99
C ALA A 199 -4.57 -5.18 22.98
N ARG A 200 -4.52 -5.83 21.80
CA ARG A 200 -3.51 -5.55 20.76
C ARG A 200 -3.66 -4.13 20.21
N VAL A 201 -4.87 -3.78 19.75
CA VAL A 201 -5.17 -2.45 19.21
C VAL A 201 -5.03 -1.39 20.31
N ARG A 202 -5.52 -1.68 21.52
CA ARG A 202 -5.41 -0.75 22.66
C ARG A 202 -3.95 -0.43 23.03
N GLU A 203 -3.08 -1.43 23.07
CA GLU A 203 -1.65 -1.24 23.39
C GLU A 203 -0.95 -0.41 22.31
N ALA A 204 -1.21 -0.72 21.04
CA ALA A 204 -0.65 0.02 19.91
C ALA A 204 -1.09 1.50 19.95
N LEU A 205 -2.39 1.77 20.14
CA LEU A 205 -2.90 3.13 20.22
C LEU A 205 -2.39 3.90 21.44
N ALA A 206 -2.17 3.25 22.59
CA ALA A 206 -1.56 3.90 23.74
C ALA A 206 -0.14 4.42 23.40
N GLY A 207 0.65 3.62 22.69
CA GLY A 207 1.95 4.03 22.18
C GLY A 207 1.86 5.21 21.22
N LEU A 208 0.95 5.15 20.25
CA LEU A 208 0.76 6.21 19.26
C LEU A 208 0.27 7.53 19.86
N LEU A 209 -0.64 7.47 20.84
CA LEU A 209 -1.10 8.65 21.58
C LEU A 209 0.01 9.25 22.46
N ALA A 210 0.89 8.42 23.01
CA ALA A 210 2.06 8.91 23.74
C ALA A 210 3.06 9.60 22.80
N ASP A 211 3.28 9.06 21.61
CA ASP A 211 4.23 9.59 20.62
C ASP A 211 3.71 10.83 19.88
N SER A 212 2.40 10.93 19.63
CA SER A 212 1.79 12.10 18.96
C SER A 212 1.85 13.37 19.82
N GLY A 213 1.96 13.20 21.15
CA GLY A 213 1.95 14.29 22.11
C GLY A 213 0.60 15.02 22.19
N TRP A 214 -0.48 14.43 21.68
CA TRP A 214 -1.83 14.95 21.87
C TRP A 214 -2.25 14.81 23.33
N ASP A 215 -2.92 15.85 23.84
CA ASP A 215 -3.63 15.71 25.12
C ASP A 215 -4.96 14.98 24.91
N VAL A 216 -5.48 14.39 25.98
CA VAL A 216 -6.78 13.70 26.02
C VAL A 216 -7.83 14.50 26.80
N LYS A 217 -7.70 15.82 26.88
CA LYS A 217 -8.68 16.66 27.56
C LYS A 217 -10.07 16.44 26.96
N GLY A 218 -11.07 16.35 27.85
CA GLY A 218 -12.43 15.90 27.52
C GLY A 218 -12.65 14.40 27.75
N TYR A 219 -11.58 13.60 27.78
CA TYR A 219 -11.64 12.14 27.92
C TYR A 219 -10.82 11.60 29.11
N THR A 220 -10.14 12.47 29.87
CA THR A 220 -9.17 12.09 30.91
C THR A 220 -9.63 10.93 31.81
N PRO A 221 -10.82 10.94 32.45
CA PRO A 221 -11.20 9.85 33.35
C PRO A 221 -11.36 8.51 32.63
N LYS A 222 -11.90 8.54 31.40
CA LYS A 222 -12.09 7.33 30.58
C LYS A 222 -10.75 6.78 30.10
N VAL A 223 -9.86 7.66 29.64
CA VAL A 223 -8.53 7.26 29.17
C VAL A 223 -7.73 6.68 30.31
N GLU A 224 -7.71 7.32 31.48
CA GLU A 224 -6.99 6.84 32.65
C GLU A 224 -7.45 5.43 33.09
N ALA A 225 -8.76 5.16 33.06
CA ALA A 225 -9.30 3.84 33.34
C ALA A 225 -8.93 2.78 32.26
N ALA A 226 -8.76 3.21 31.02
CA ALA A 226 -8.45 2.34 29.88
C ALA A 226 -6.94 2.08 29.69
N LEU A 227 -6.05 2.81 30.38
CA LEU A 227 -4.60 2.73 30.16
C LEU A 227 -4.02 1.32 30.42
N PRO A 228 -3.18 0.82 29.51
CA PRO A 228 -2.37 -0.36 29.81
C PRO A 228 -1.34 -0.10 30.91
N GLN A 229 -0.84 -1.16 31.55
CA GLN A 229 0.04 -1.05 32.72
C GLN A 229 1.30 -0.21 32.47
N GLY A 230 1.85 -0.21 31.25
CA GLY A 230 3.06 0.53 30.88
C GLY A 230 2.89 2.05 30.69
N TYR A 231 1.67 2.58 30.83
CA TYR A 231 1.37 3.98 30.52
C TYR A 231 0.74 4.72 31.71
N LYS A 232 0.89 6.04 31.71
CA LYS A 232 0.26 6.99 32.65
C LYS A 232 -0.15 8.26 31.91
N LEU A 233 -0.99 9.09 32.52
CA LEU A 233 -1.20 10.47 32.09
C LEU A 233 -0.23 11.42 32.82
N ASP A 234 0.36 12.36 32.10
CA ASP A 234 1.12 13.47 32.69
C ASP A 234 0.20 14.57 33.21
N SER A 235 0.77 15.58 33.89
CA SER A 235 0.02 16.72 34.45
C SER A 235 -0.65 17.59 33.39
N ARG A 236 -0.31 17.45 32.11
CA ARG A 236 -0.91 18.17 30.99
C ARG A 236 -2.02 17.35 30.31
N GLY A 237 -2.30 16.15 30.80
CA GLY A 237 -3.27 15.23 30.23
C GLY A 237 -2.79 14.55 28.97
N LYS A 238 -1.48 14.33 28.81
CA LYS A 238 -0.89 13.57 27.70
C LYS A 238 -0.51 12.17 28.17
N LEU A 239 -0.60 11.18 27.28
CA LEU A 239 -0.08 9.85 27.59
C LEU A 239 1.45 9.88 27.65
N ALA A 240 2.01 9.17 28.62
CA ALA A 240 3.43 8.98 28.79
C ALA A 240 3.71 7.52 29.15
N ARG A 241 4.84 6.99 28.66
CA ARG A 241 5.36 5.69 29.11
C ARG A 241 5.86 5.83 30.56
N LYS A 242 5.67 4.78 31.36
CA LYS A 242 6.12 4.74 32.75
C LYS A 242 7.63 4.62 32.88
#